data_AF-E6PWK1-F1
#
_entry.id   AF-E6PWK1-F1
#
_cell.length_a   1.000
_cell.length_b   1.000
_cell.length_c   1.000
_cell.angle_alpha   90.00
_cell.angle_beta   90.00
_cell.angle_gamma   90.00
#
_symmetry.space_group_name_H-M   'P 1'
#
loop_
_entity.id
_entity.type
_entity.pdbx_description
1 polymer ?
#
loop_
_entity_poly.entity_id
_entity_poly.type
_entity_poly.pdbx_seq_one_letter_code
_entity_poly.pdbx_strand_id
1 'polypeptide(L)'
;MPAWLLITIDHNTPLAWLIALGGMLLAMLLTRAVKPLLVARLRNDKFMQQRRIVFAFGLTYDTPADTLERIPALVKSLIDEHEQARFDRAHFKDFGDSSLNFEVAYWMKSADYTAYMDTQQAINLGLTRFCAKLGVEFAFPIRTVQLQLSEPLAVAVQDRRVTSPRAVRDAS
;
A
#
# COMPACT_ATOMS: atom_id res chain seq x y z
N MET A 1 28.39 -63.18 -4.50
CA MET A 1 28.01 -62.53 -3.21
C MET A 1 29.19 -61.69 -2.76
N PRO A 2 29.16 -60.35 -2.81
CA PRO A 2 30.35 -59.57 -2.54
C PRO A 2 30.63 -59.53 -1.03
N ALA A 3 31.90 -59.75 -0.67
CA ALA A 3 32.40 -60.10 0.66
C ALA A 3 32.38 -58.95 1.71
N TRP A 4 31.66 -57.85 1.47
CA TRP A 4 31.67 -56.66 2.33
C TRP A 4 30.52 -56.61 3.35
N LEU A 5 29.67 -57.65 3.44
CA LEU A 5 28.53 -57.68 4.37
C LEU A 5 28.82 -58.30 5.76
N LEU A 6 30.07 -58.68 6.05
CA LEU A 6 30.49 -59.29 7.32
C LEU A 6 31.67 -58.51 7.95
N ILE A 7 31.52 -57.20 8.10
CA ILE A 7 32.38 -56.46 9.04
C ILE A 7 31.73 -56.62 10.42
N THR A 8 32.09 -57.70 11.12
CA THR A 8 31.89 -57.81 12.57
C THR A 8 32.72 -56.70 13.21
N ILE A 9 32.05 -55.65 13.70
CA ILE A 9 32.71 -54.52 14.39
C ILE A 9 33.24 -55.03 15.73
N ASP A 10 34.49 -55.49 15.75
CA ASP A 10 35.24 -55.65 17.00
C ASP A 10 35.36 -54.27 17.68
N HIS A 11 34.78 -54.15 18.86
CA HIS A 11 34.71 -52.92 19.65
C HIS A 11 36.08 -52.44 20.16
N ASN A 12 37.15 -53.21 19.98
CA ASN A 12 38.48 -52.88 20.48
C ASN A 12 39.47 -52.37 19.41
N THR A 13 39.00 -52.10 18.19
CA THR A 13 39.86 -51.54 17.13
C THR A 13 39.75 -50.01 17.09
N PRO A 14 40.87 -49.27 17.01
CA PRO A 14 40.86 -47.80 16.96
C PRO A 14 40.11 -47.25 15.73
N LEU A 15 39.97 -48.05 14.67
CA LEU A 15 39.20 -47.72 13.47
C LEU A 15 37.68 -47.67 13.73
N ALA A 16 37.14 -48.53 14.60
CA ALA A 16 35.72 -48.50 14.97
C ALA A 16 35.36 -47.20 15.70
N TRP A 17 36.25 -46.71 16.56
CA TRP A 17 36.11 -45.43 17.24
C TRP A 17 36.15 -44.24 16.29
N LEU A 18 37.03 -44.26 15.27
CA LEU A 18 37.10 -43.19 14.27
C LEU A 18 35.84 -43.09 13.40
N ILE A 19 35.27 -44.24 13.02
CA ILE A 19 34.00 -44.27 12.27
C ILE A 19 32.83 -43.79 13.13
N ALA A 20 32.77 -44.23 14.40
CA ALA A 20 31.74 -43.78 15.34
C ALA A 20 31.83 -42.28 15.64
N LEU A 21 33.05 -41.76 15.83
CA LEU A 21 33.29 -40.35 16.12
C LEU A 21 33.02 -39.48 14.87
N GLY A 22 33.35 -39.98 13.68
CA GLY A 22 32.97 -39.35 12.40
C GLY A 22 31.46 -39.26 12.20
N GLY A 23 30.73 -40.34 12.50
CA GLY A 23 29.26 -40.35 12.45
C GLY A 23 28.62 -39.39 13.45
N MET A 24 29.16 -39.32 14.68
CA MET A 24 28.68 -38.41 15.73
C MET A 24 28.96 -36.94 15.38
N LEU A 25 30.13 -36.64 14.81
CA LEU A 25 30.48 -35.30 14.34
C LEU A 25 29.57 -34.87 13.19
N LEU A 26 29.30 -35.75 12.22
CA LEU A 26 28.39 -35.48 11.10
C LEU A 26 26.97 -35.22 11.60
N ALA A 27 26.44 -36.03 12.52
CA ALA A 27 25.14 -35.82 13.12
C ALA A 27 25.05 -34.49 13.89
N MET A 28 26.12 -34.12 14.63
CA MET A 28 26.19 -32.86 15.37
C MET A 28 26.24 -31.65 14.43
N LEU A 29 27.04 -31.70 13.35
CA LEU A 29 27.12 -30.65 12.34
C LEU A 29 25.80 -30.49 11.58
N LEU A 30 25.18 -31.60 11.19
CA LEU A 30 23.90 -31.59 10.46
C LEU A 30 22.76 -31.05 11.33
N THR A 31 22.71 -31.46 12.61
CA THR A 31 21.76 -30.91 13.59
C THR A 31 21.99 -29.41 13.78
N ARG A 32 23.25 -28.96 13.92
CA ARG A 32 23.59 -27.56 14.12
C ARG A 32 23.29 -26.69 12.88
N ALA A 33 23.40 -27.25 11.68
CA ALA A 33 23.10 -26.54 10.43
C ALA A 33 21.60 -26.44 10.14
N VAL A 34 20.81 -27.49 10.44
CA VAL A 34 19.37 -27.52 10.12
C VAL A 34 18.51 -26.85 11.21
N LYS A 35 18.91 -26.92 12.48
CA LYS A 35 18.20 -26.32 13.62
C LYS A 35 17.89 -24.81 13.47
N PRO A 36 18.80 -23.93 13.00
CA PRO A 36 18.47 -22.52 12.79
C PRO A 36 17.43 -22.30 11.68
N LEU A 37 17.41 -23.15 10.65
CA LEU A 37 16.45 -23.04 9.55
C LEU A 37 15.02 -23.45 9.98
N LEU A 38 14.90 -24.48 10.82
CA LEU A 38 13.62 -24.92 11.39
C LEU A 38 13.07 -23.92 12.41
N VAL A 39 13.92 -23.33 13.24
CA VAL A 39 13.53 -22.33 14.25
C VAL A 39 13.20 -20.97 13.59
N ALA A 40 13.88 -20.60 12.51
CA ALA A 40 13.60 -19.36 11.77
C ALA A 40 12.24 -19.40 11.06
N ARG A 41 11.82 -20.57 10.54
CA ARG A 41 10.53 -20.71 9.83
C ARG A 41 9.31 -20.65 10.77
N LEU A 42 9.47 -21.03 12.04
CA LEU A 42 8.39 -21.06 13.04
C LEU A 42 8.21 -19.75 13.83
N ARG A 43 9.11 -18.77 13.66
CA ARG A 43 9.04 -17.49 14.38
C ARG A 43 8.23 -16.39 13.69
N ASN A 44 7.77 -16.58 12.45
CA ASN A 44 7.20 -15.47 11.69
C ASN A 44 5.66 -15.43 11.57
N ASP A 45 4.91 -16.38 12.12
CA ASP A 45 3.47 -16.47 11.80
C ASP A 45 2.51 -16.22 12.98
N LYS A 46 2.99 -15.90 14.20
CA LYS A 46 2.09 -15.84 15.37
C LYS A 46 2.13 -14.59 16.25
N PHE A 47 2.88 -13.54 15.91
CA PHE A 47 2.83 -12.28 16.66
C PHE A 47 2.95 -11.02 15.79
N MET A 48 2.08 -10.87 14.78
CA MET A 48 1.73 -9.53 14.29
C MET A 48 0.83 -8.87 15.35
N GLN A 49 1.42 -8.46 16.48
CA GLN A 49 0.70 -7.80 17.59
C GLN A 49 0.18 -6.42 17.19
N GLN A 50 0.88 -5.75 16.27
CA GLN A 50 0.51 -4.44 15.76
C GLN A 50 0.82 -4.38 14.28
N ARG A 51 -0.13 -3.87 13.49
CA ARG A 51 0.03 -3.71 12.04
C ARG A 51 0.26 -2.24 11.73
N ARG A 52 1.39 -1.91 11.10
CA ARG A 52 1.63 -0.56 10.58
C ARG A 52 0.90 -0.40 9.25
N ILE A 53 0.03 0.58 9.18
CA ILE A 53 -0.65 0.97 7.95
C ILE A 53 -0.06 2.31 7.50
N VAL A 54 0.29 2.38 6.23
CA VAL A 54 0.74 3.61 5.58
C VAL A 54 -0.13 3.79 4.35
N PHE A 55 -0.77 4.95 4.24
CA PHE A 55 -1.52 5.32 3.05
C PHE A 55 -1.19 6.76 2.67
N ALA A 56 -1.36 7.05 1.39
CA ALA A 56 -1.17 8.39 0.85
C ALA A 56 -2.45 8.84 0.15
N PHE A 57 -2.72 10.13 0.21
CA PHE A 57 -3.79 10.76 -0.55
C PHE A 57 -3.31 12.10 -1.12
N GLY A 58 -3.87 12.48 -2.26
CA GLY A 58 -3.53 13.71 -2.96
C GLY A 58 -4.69 14.70 -2.97
N LEU A 59 -4.40 15.97 -2.75
CA LEU A 59 -5.37 17.07 -2.87
C LEU A 59 -5.03 17.95 -4.07
N THR A 60 -6.00 18.71 -4.58
CA THR A 60 -5.78 19.61 -5.72
C THR A 60 -4.84 20.77 -5.36
N TYR A 61 -4.10 21.27 -6.35
CA TYR A 61 -3.21 22.42 -6.19
C TYR A 61 -3.93 23.73 -5.83
N ASP A 62 -5.23 23.81 -6.10
CA ASP A 62 -6.07 24.97 -5.75
C ASP A 62 -6.38 25.06 -4.25
N THR A 63 -5.93 24.09 -3.45
CA THR A 63 -6.16 24.06 -2.00
C THR A 63 -5.35 25.15 -1.30
N PRO A 64 -5.99 26.05 -0.52
CA PRO A 64 -5.28 27.09 0.23
C PRO A 64 -4.32 26.50 1.27
N ALA A 65 -3.18 27.17 1.49
CA ALA A 65 -2.17 26.74 2.47
C ALA A 65 -2.74 26.59 3.89
N ASP A 66 -3.60 27.52 4.33
CA ASP A 66 -4.26 27.48 5.64
C ASP A 66 -5.07 26.19 5.84
N THR A 67 -5.61 25.62 4.76
CA THR A 67 -6.35 24.35 4.79
C THR A 67 -5.39 23.16 4.87
N LEU A 68 -4.26 23.22 4.14
CA LEU A 68 -3.22 22.19 4.16
C LEU A 68 -2.61 22.01 5.56
N GLU A 69 -2.42 23.10 6.30
CA GLU A 69 -1.90 23.06 7.67
C GLU A 69 -2.85 22.36 8.66
N ARG A 70 -4.16 22.43 8.42
CA ARG A 70 -5.18 21.85 9.33
C ARG A 70 -5.35 20.34 9.13
N ILE A 71 -5.02 19.83 7.94
CA ILE A 71 -5.26 18.43 7.56
C ILE A 71 -4.57 17.42 8.50
N PRO A 72 -3.28 17.55 8.85
CA PRO A 72 -2.62 16.61 9.76
C PRO A 72 -3.30 16.49 11.13
N ALA A 73 -3.73 17.61 11.72
CA ALA A 73 -4.40 17.63 13.02
C ALA A 73 -5.76 16.92 12.98
N LEU A 74 -6.46 17.03 11.84
CA LEU A 74 -7.76 16.38 11.65
C LEU A 74 -7.63 14.90 11.33
N VAL A 75 -6.65 14.51 10.52
CA VAL A 75 -6.28 13.11 10.32
C VAL A 75 -5.99 12.45 11.67
N LYS A 76 -5.21 13.12 12.52
CA LYS A 76 -4.94 12.66 13.88
C LYS A 76 -6.24 12.46 14.68
N SER A 77 -7.15 13.44 14.63
CA SER A 77 -8.43 13.37 15.34
C SER A 77 -9.29 12.19 14.86
N LEU A 78 -9.40 11.98 13.55
CA LEU A 78 -10.13 10.85 12.96
C LEU A 78 -9.53 9.49 13.37
N ILE A 79 -8.20 9.41 13.47
CA ILE A 79 -7.53 8.17 13.89
C ILE A 79 -7.71 7.93 15.40
N ASP A 80 -7.63 8.99 16.21
CA ASP A 80 -7.78 8.90 17.67
C ASP A 80 -9.23 8.56 18.09
N GLU A 81 -10.24 8.80 17.24
CA GLU A 81 -11.63 8.34 17.44
C GLU A 81 -11.77 6.80 17.41
N HIS A 82 -10.80 6.09 16.82
CA HIS A 82 -10.82 4.64 16.73
C HIS A 82 -9.88 4.02 17.76
N GLU A 83 -10.42 3.43 18.84
CA GLU A 83 -9.63 2.85 19.94
C GLU A 83 -8.61 1.79 19.48
N GLN A 84 -8.92 1.08 18.39
CA GLN A 84 -8.06 0.05 17.81
C GLN A 84 -6.93 0.61 16.94
N ALA A 85 -6.97 1.90 16.62
CA ALA A 85 -5.91 2.60 15.90
C ALA A 85 -5.07 3.44 16.87
N ARG A 86 -3.82 3.70 16.49
CA ARG A 86 -2.89 4.60 17.18
C ARG A 86 -2.19 5.44 16.13
N PHE A 87 -2.38 6.75 16.22
CA PHE A 87 -1.70 7.70 15.34
C PHE A 87 -0.17 7.56 15.43
N ASP A 88 0.51 7.61 14.28
CA ASP A 88 1.99 7.64 14.16
C ASP A 88 2.41 9.00 13.60
N ARG A 89 1.98 9.31 12.37
CA ARG A 89 2.33 10.55 11.68
C ARG A 89 1.34 10.89 10.57
N ALA A 90 1.22 12.17 10.26
CA ALA A 90 0.55 12.68 9.07
C ALA A 90 1.32 13.92 8.60
N HIS A 91 1.81 13.90 7.36
CA HIS A 91 2.61 15.00 6.83
C HIS A 91 2.25 15.30 5.38
N PHE A 92 2.32 16.58 5.03
CA PHE A 92 2.47 16.99 3.65
C PHE A 92 3.86 16.55 3.17
N LYS A 93 3.90 15.57 2.26
CA LYS A 93 5.11 14.83 1.91
C LYS A 93 5.84 15.49 0.76
N ASP A 94 5.14 15.69 -0.35
CA ASP A 94 5.71 16.19 -1.59
C ASP A 94 4.63 16.78 -2.52
N PHE A 95 5.12 17.53 -3.51
CA PHE A 95 4.34 18.01 -4.64
C PHE A 95 4.43 16.96 -5.75
N GLY A 96 3.34 16.24 -6.02
CA GLY A 96 3.23 15.27 -7.11
C GLY A 96 2.84 15.93 -8.43
N ASP A 97 2.98 15.21 -9.55
CA ASP A 97 2.76 15.73 -10.91
C ASP A 97 1.41 16.45 -11.11
N SER A 98 0.37 16.06 -10.36
CA SER A 98 -0.96 16.69 -10.41
C SER A 98 -1.63 16.75 -9.04
N SER A 99 -0.87 16.62 -7.95
CA SER A 99 -1.42 16.49 -6.61
C SER A 99 -0.51 17.04 -5.50
N LEU A 100 -1.11 17.58 -4.45
CA LEU A 100 -0.46 17.84 -3.17
C LEU A 100 -0.54 16.57 -2.31
N ASN A 101 0.57 15.86 -2.15
CA ASN A 101 0.56 14.54 -1.54
C ASN A 101 0.73 14.61 -0.02
N PHE A 102 -0.15 13.89 0.67
CA PHE A 102 -0.05 13.64 2.09
C PHE A 102 0.25 12.17 2.35
N GLU A 103 1.14 11.91 3.30
CA GLU A 103 1.41 10.56 3.80
C GLU A 103 0.95 10.46 5.25
N VAL A 104 0.15 9.44 5.51
CA VAL A 104 -0.38 9.13 6.83
C VAL A 104 0.06 7.73 7.22
N ALA A 105 0.56 7.60 8.44
CA ALA A 105 0.82 6.31 9.05
C ALA A 105 0.14 6.21 10.41
N TYR A 106 -0.36 5.01 10.70
CA TYR A 106 -0.93 4.66 11.99
C TYR A 106 -0.71 3.17 12.27
N TRP A 107 -0.85 2.79 13.54
CA TRP A 107 -0.72 1.42 14.01
C TRP A 107 -2.08 0.87 14.39
N MET A 108 -2.45 -0.28 13.84
CA MET A 108 -3.57 -1.08 14.34
C MET A 108 -3.09 -1.93 15.51
N LYS A 109 -3.84 -1.91 16.62
CA LYS A 109 -3.62 -2.73 17.83
C LYS A 109 -4.17 -4.16 17.70
N SER A 110 -4.87 -4.45 16.60
CA SER A 110 -5.46 -5.75 16.30
C SER A 110 -4.76 -6.39 15.09
N ALA A 111 -4.65 -7.72 15.13
CA ALA A 111 -4.23 -8.54 13.99
C ALA A 111 -5.40 -8.87 13.04
N ASP A 112 -6.64 -8.55 13.44
CA ASP A 112 -7.83 -8.78 12.62
C ASP A 112 -7.83 -7.87 11.38
N TYR A 113 -7.86 -8.52 10.22
CA TYR A 113 -7.92 -7.85 8.93
C TYR A 113 -9.23 -7.08 8.73
N THR A 114 -10.35 -7.62 9.23
CA THR A 114 -11.68 -6.99 9.09
C THR A 114 -11.73 -5.69 9.86
N ALA A 115 -11.32 -5.71 11.13
CA ALA A 115 -11.21 -4.52 11.97
C ALA A 115 -10.32 -3.44 11.35
N TYR A 116 -9.21 -3.84 10.72
CA TYR A 116 -8.37 -2.92 9.94
C TYR A 116 -9.13 -2.31 8.76
N MET A 117 -9.80 -3.12 7.94
CA MET A 117 -10.51 -2.63 6.76
C MET A 117 -11.66 -1.69 7.13
N ASP A 118 -12.40 -2.01 8.18
CA ASP A 118 -13.49 -1.16 8.69
C ASP A 118 -12.96 0.19 9.21
N THR A 119 -11.85 0.15 9.94
CA THR A 119 -11.18 1.37 10.44
C THR A 119 -10.63 2.21 9.28
N GLN A 120 -9.97 1.60 8.30
CA GLN A 120 -9.48 2.31 7.12
C GLN A 120 -10.62 2.93 6.32
N GLN A 121 -11.74 2.22 6.16
CA GLN A 121 -12.94 2.74 5.51
C GLN A 121 -13.51 3.94 6.26
N ALA A 122 -13.61 3.86 7.59
CA ALA A 122 -14.11 4.96 8.40
C ALA A 122 -13.22 6.21 8.29
N ILE A 123 -11.89 6.04 8.37
CA ILE A 123 -10.91 7.12 8.18
C ILE A 123 -11.05 7.74 6.78
N ASN A 124 -11.11 6.92 5.73
CA ASN A 124 -11.23 7.42 4.35
C ASN A 124 -12.54 8.20 4.12
N LEU A 125 -13.67 7.69 4.62
CA LEU A 125 -14.96 8.38 4.53
C LEU A 125 -14.98 9.66 5.37
N GLY A 126 -14.33 9.65 6.54
CA GLY A 126 -14.13 10.83 7.38
C GLY A 126 -13.34 11.91 6.64
N LEU A 127 -12.25 11.53 5.97
CA LEU A 127 -11.46 12.42 5.12
C LEU A 127 -12.30 13.00 3.97
N THR A 128 -13.07 12.16 3.26
CA THR A 128 -13.93 12.65 2.17
C THR A 128 -14.96 13.66 2.65
N ARG A 129 -15.63 13.39 3.78
CA ARG A 129 -16.59 14.33 4.37
C ARG A 129 -15.92 15.63 4.82
N PHE A 130 -14.70 15.54 5.34
CA PHE A 130 -13.94 16.71 5.76
C PHE A 130 -13.52 17.57 4.57
N CYS A 131 -12.94 16.98 3.53
CA CYS A 131 -12.58 17.68 2.30
C CYS A 131 -13.80 18.38 1.68
N ALA A 132 -14.94 17.68 1.61
CA ALA A 132 -16.20 18.26 1.13
C ALA A 132 -16.67 19.47 1.96
N LYS A 133 -16.51 19.45 3.29
CA LYS A 133 -16.86 20.59 4.17
C LYS A 133 -15.97 21.81 3.95
N LEU A 134 -14.73 21.61 3.55
CA LEU A 134 -13.79 22.69 3.26
C LEU A 134 -13.75 23.12 1.80
N GLY A 135 -14.58 22.51 0.94
CA GLY A 135 -14.56 22.78 -0.51
C GLY A 135 -13.26 22.32 -1.17
N VAL A 136 -12.57 21.34 -0.58
CA VAL A 136 -11.35 20.76 -1.13
C VAL A 136 -11.68 19.48 -1.88
N GLU A 137 -11.12 19.33 -3.07
CA GLU A 137 -11.28 18.14 -3.89
C GLU A 137 -10.03 17.25 -3.82
N PHE A 138 -10.23 15.95 -4.00
CA PHE A 138 -9.11 15.03 -4.19
C PHE A 138 -8.51 15.25 -5.57
N ALA A 139 -7.18 15.15 -5.65
CA ALA A 139 -6.51 15.27 -6.93
C ALA A 139 -6.87 14.09 -7.84
N PHE A 140 -7.26 14.43 -9.06
CA PHE A 140 -7.34 13.50 -10.17
C PHE A 140 -6.16 13.77 -11.11
N PRO A 141 -5.64 12.76 -11.82
CA PRO A 141 -4.58 12.99 -12.80
C PRO A 141 -5.11 13.88 -13.94
N ILE A 142 -4.67 15.14 -13.97
CA ILE A 142 -5.02 16.11 -15.01
C ILE A 142 -3.83 16.22 -15.97
N ARG A 143 -4.10 16.18 -17.28
CA ARG A 143 -3.09 16.45 -18.30
C ARG A 143 -3.53 17.63 -19.15
N THR A 144 -2.77 18.72 -19.08
CA THR A 144 -2.95 19.87 -19.98
C THR A 144 -2.24 19.60 -21.29
N VAL A 145 -2.99 19.37 -22.37
CA VAL A 145 -2.44 19.24 -23.72
C VAL A 145 -2.39 20.62 -24.38
N GLN A 146 -1.18 21.13 -24.61
CA GLN A 146 -1.00 22.33 -25.42
C GLN A 146 -0.93 21.93 -26.90
N LEU A 147 -1.94 22.31 -27.67
CA LEU A 147 -1.95 22.13 -29.12
C LEU A 147 -1.24 23.31 -29.77
N GLN A 148 -0.02 23.08 -30.26
CA GLN A 148 0.64 24.03 -31.17
C GLN A 148 0.08 23.81 -32.57
N LEU A 149 -0.69 24.79 -33.05
CA LEU A 149 -1.18 24.83 -34.42
C LEU A 149 -0.08 25.40 -35.32
N SER A 150 0.57 24.52 -36.08
CA SER A 150 1.62 24.89 -37.05
C SER A 150 1.05 25.64 -38.27
N GLU A 151 -0.23 25.42 -38.57
CA GLU A 151 -0.96 26.08 -39.64
C GLU A 151 -2.30 26.60 -39.14
N PRO A 152 -2.80 27.72 -39.70
CA PRO A 152 -4.12 28.22 -39.36
C PRO A 152 -5.17 27.16 -39.69
N LEU A 153 -5.90 26.70 -38.67
CA LEU A 153 -7.07 25.86 -38.86
C LEU A 153 -8.07 26.60 -39.74
N ALA A 154 -8.29 26.09 -40.96
CA ALA A 154 -9.44 26.45 -41.77
C ALA A 154 -10.69 25.87 -41.09
N VAL A 155 -11.22 26.60 -40.11
CA VAL A 155 -12.49 26.26 -39.47
C VAL A 155 -13.59 26.57 -40.48
N ALA A 156 -14.09 25.54 -41.15
CA ALA A 156 -15.32 25.64 -41.90
C ALA A 156 -16.46 25.84 -40.88
N VAL A 157 -16.84 27.10 -40.65
CA VAL A 157 -18.07 27.42 -39.94
C VAL A 157 -19.20 26.90 -40.81
N GLN A 158 -19.71 25.71 -40.52
CA GLN A 158 -20.97 25.26 -41.07
C GLN A 158 -22.04 26.19 -40.50
N ASP A 159 -22.40 27.19 -41.31
CA ASP A 159 -23.60 27.98 -41.14
C ASP A 159 -24.79 27.01 -41.23
N ARG A 160 -25.11 26.37 -40.10
CA ARG A 160 -26.43 25.80 -39.90
C ARG A 160 -27.37 26.98 -39.87
N ARG A 161 -27.75 27.45 -41.07
CA ARG A 161 -28.93 28.28 -41.24
C ARG A 161 -30.05 27.50 -40.58
N VAL A 162 -30.43 27.98 -39.41
CA VAL A 162 -31.71 27.65 -38.79
C VAL A 162 -32.72 28.02 -39.86
N THR A 163 -33.25 27.03 -40.57
CA THR A 163 -34.41 27.23 -41.42
C THR A 163 -35.55 27.56 -40.48
N SER A 164 -35.70 28.85 -40.18
CA SER A 164 -36.86 29.41 -39.54
C SER A 164 -38.07 28.97 -40.37
N PRO A 165 -39.02 28.20 -39.81
CA PRO A 165 -40.24 27.88 -40.52
C PRO A 165 -40.94 29.19 -40.84
N ARG A 166 -41.03 29.45 -42.14
CA ARG A 166 -41.71 30.58 -42.77
C ARG A 166 -43.05 30.81 -42.08
N ALA A 167 -43.25 32.04 -41.61
CA ALA A 167 -44.52 32.52 -41.08
C ALA A 167 -45.67 32.13 -42.02
N VAL A 168 -46.57 31.27 -41.53
CA VAL A 168 -47.91 31.14 -42.09
C VAL A 168 -48.72 32.27 -41.48
N ARG A 169 -48.61 33.45 -42.09
CA ARG A 169 -49.70 34.40 -42.11
C ARG A 169 -50.52 34.11 -43.35
N ASP A 170 -51.83 34.28 -43.20
CA ASP A 170 -52.90 34.25 -44.18
C ASP A 170 -53.59 32.89 -44.38
N ALA A 171 -54.66 32.68 -43.61
CA ALA A 171 -56.01 32.51 -44.18
C ALA A 171 -57.09 32.44 -43.08
N SER A 172 -57.98 33.45 -43.13
CA SER A 172 -59.41 33.47 -42.72
C SER A 172 -59.79 33.29 -41.26
#